data_AF-A0A0C1JY06-F1
#
_entry.id   AF-A0A0C1JY06-F1
#
_cell.length_a   1.000
_cell.length_b   1.000
_cell.length_c   1.000
_cell.angle_alpha   90.00
_cell.angle_beta   90.00
_cell.angle_gamma   90.00
#
_symmetry.space_group_name_H-M   'P 1'
#
loop_
_entity.id
_entity.type
_entity.pdbx_description
1 polymer ?
#
loop_
_entity_poly.entity_id
_entity_poly.type
_entity_poly.pdbx_seq_one_letter_code
_entity_poly.pdbx_strand_id
1 'polypeptide(L)'
;MVIDPPTISRSKKMDQLFDIQVDYVSMLSKALKLLQKDGVIFFSTNFRKFVFNQTLFPFCLIQDVSHKTIPIDFHDSKIHRCWKIIKKADF
;
A
#
# COMPACT_ATOMS: atom_id res chain seq x y z
N MET A 1 -2.45 -5.69 -9.35
CA MET A 1 -2.82 -6.28 -8.04
C MET A 1 -3.33 -5.17 -7.12
N VAL A 2 -4.34 -5.44 -6.31
CA VAL A 2 -4.87 -4.49 -5.31
C VAL A 2 -4.55 -5.02 -3.93
N ILE A 3 -4.09 -4.17 -3.02
CA ILE A 3 -3.77 -4.50 -1.64
C ILE A 3 -4.38 -3.42 -0.73
N ASP A 4 -5.41 -3.79 0.01
CA ASP A 4 -6.14 -2.91 0.94
C ASP A 4 -6.28 -3.61 2.31
N PRO A 5 -5.22 -3.60 3.14
CA PRO A 5 -5.20 -4.34 4.39
C PRO A 5 -5.91 -3.56 5.50
N PRO A 6 -6.41 -4.25 6.54
CA PRO A 6 -6.87 -3.59 7.76
C PRO A 6 -5.72 -2.86 8.45
N THR A 7 -6.01 -1.79 9.19
CA THR A 7 -4.98 -1.04 9.96
C THR A 7 -4.25 -1.94 10.95
N ILE A 8 -5.01 -2.72 11.71
CA ILE A 8 -4.50 -3.73 12.64
C ILE A 8 -5.27 -5.02 12.37
N SER A 9 -4.58 -6.16 12.36
CA SER A 9 -5.25 -7.47 12.34
C SER A 9 -4.74 -8.36 13.45
N ARG A 10 -5.69 -8.95 14.19
CA ARG A 10 -5.48 -10.01 15.17
C ARG A 10 -6.27 -11.21 14.69
N SER A 11 -5.63 -12.12 13.97
CA SER A 11 -6.30 -13.36 13.56
C SER A 11 -5.97 -14.48 14.55
N LYS A 12 -6.97 -15.28 14.94
CA LYS A 12 -6.75 -16.47 15.80
C LYS A 12 -5.83 -17.53 15.18
N LYS A 13 -5.52 -17.41 13.88
CA LYS A 13 -4.67 -18.32 13.11
C LYS A 13 -3.27 -17.75 12.82
N MET A 14 -2.98 -16.53 13.26
CA MET A 14 -1.66 -15.92 13.13
C MET A 14 -1.14 -15.62 14.53
N ASP A 15 0.02 -16.18 14.88
CA ASP A 15 0.70 -15.94 16.15
C ASP A 15 1.21 -14.49 16.30
N GLN A 16 1.12 -13.67 15.24
CA GLN A 16 1.64 -12.31 15.22
C GLN A 16 0.56 -11.28 14.87
N LEU A 17 0.58 -10.17 15.62
CA LEU A 17 -0.19 -8.95 15.35
C LEU A 17 0.31 -8.34 14.04
N PHE A 18 -0.61 -8.03 13.13
CA PHE A 18 -0.31 -7.21 11.97
C PHE A 18 -0.62 -5.74 12.27
N ASP A 19 0.32 -4.85 11.99
CA ASP A 19 0.16 -3.39 12.01
C ASP A 19 0.60 -2.81 10.68
N ILE A 20 -0.31 -2.14 9.98
CA ILE A 20 -0.03 -1.61 8.64
C ILE A 20 1.17 -0.65 8.60
N GLN A 21 1.40 0.16 9.65
CA GLN A 21 2.51 1.11 9.66
C GLN A 21 3.87 0.40 9.78
N VAL A 22 3.90 -0.74 10.45
CA VAL A 22 5.10 -1.54 10.68
C VAL A 22 5.34 -2.50 9.50
N ASP A 23 4.28 -3.17 9.06
CA ASP A 23 4.37 -4.34 8.19
C ASP A 23 4.24 -4.03 6.70
N TYR A 24 3.81 -2.81 6.30
CA TYR A 24 3.56 -2.50 4.90
C TYR A 24 4.78 -2.74 4.00
N VAL A 25 5.99 -2.50 4.51
CA VAL A 25 7.23 -2.68 3.74
C VAL A 25 7.42 -4.15 3.37
N SER A 26 7.32 -5.05 4.36
CA SER A 26 7.46 -6.49 4.16
C SER A 26 6.35 -7.04 3.27
N MET A 27 5.11 -6.61 3.51
CA MET A 27 3.94 -6.99 2.71
C MET A 27 4.10 -6.58 1.24
N LEU A 28 4.40 -5.31 0.96
CA LEU A 28 4.58 -4.81 -0.40
C LEU A 28 5.79 -5.43 -1.09
N SER A 29 6.88 -5.68 -0.36
CA SER A 29 8.06 -6.35 -0.91
C SER A 29 7.75 -7.77 -1.38
N LYS A 30 6.99 -8.55 -0.60
CA LYS A 30 6.53 -9.89 -0.99
C LYS A 30 5.62 -9.82 -2.21
N ALA A 31 4.68 -8.88 -2.22
CA ALA A 31 3.78 -8.63 -3.34
C ALA A 31 4.51 -8.26 -4.64
N LEU A 32 5.51 -7.36 -4.58
CA LEU A 32 6.32 -6.95 -5.73
C LEU A 32 7.14 -8.11 -6.32
N LYS A 33 7.59 -9.06 -5.50
CA LYS A 33 8.29 -10.26 -6.00
C LYS A 33 7.40 -11.13 -6.90
N LEU A 34 6.10 -11.13 -6.66
CA LEU A 34 5.12 -11.90 -7.43
C LEU A 34 4.69 -11.21 -8.74
N LEU A 35 4.97 -9.92 -8.90
CA LEU A 35 4.63 -9.18 -10.11
C LEU A 35 5.64 -9.41 -11.24
N GLN A 36 5.13 -9.45 -12.47
CA GLN A 36 5.93 -9.33 -13.68
C GLN A 36 6.51 -7.92 -13.84
N LYS A 37 7.42 -7.76 -14.81
CA LYS A 37 7.95 -6.47 -15.27
C LYS A 37 6.81 -5.48 -15.54
N ASP A 38 6.98 -4.24 -15.08
CA ASP A 38 6.00 -3.15 -15.18
C ASP A 38 4.63 -3.44 -14.54
N GLY A 39 4.56 -4.50 -13.73
CA GLY A 39 3.39 -4.85 -12.94
C GLY A 39 3.04 -3.76 -11.92
N VAL A 40 1.75 -3.58 -11.66
CA VAL A 40 1.22 -2.50 -10.82
C VAL A 40 0.56 -3.05 -9.56
N ILE A 41 0.90 -2.47 -8.41
CA ILE A 41 0.16 -2.56 -7.16
C ILE A 41 -0.60 -1.26 -6.94
N PHE A 42 -1.90 -1.36 -6.70
CA PHE A 42 -2.65 -0.30 -6.03
C PHE A 42 -2.70 -0.66 -4.55
N PHE A 43 -1.95 0.10 -3.75
CA PHE A 43 -1.92 -0.07 -2.30
C PHE A 43 -2.77 1.03 -1.67
N SER A 44 -3.71 0.66 -0.82
CA SER A 44 -4.52 1.62 -0.09
C SER A 44 -4.61 1.32 1.40
N THR A 45 -4.94 2.34 2.18
CA THR A 45 -5.27 2.19 3.59
C THR A 45 -6.13 3.35 4.08
N ASN A 46 -7.00 3.07 5.04
CA ASN A 46 -7.79 4.07 5.76
C ASN A 46 -7.10 4.52 7.07
N PHE A 47 -5.85 4.10 7.32
CA PHE A 47 -5.13 4.52 8.51
C PHE A 47 -4.70 6.00 8.40
N ARG A 48 -5.44 6.88 9.09
CA ARG A 48 -5.29 8.34 9.00
C ARG A 48 -3.89 8.85 9.34
N LYS A 49 -3.13 8.16 10.19
CA LYS A 49 -1.77 8.52 10.61
C LYS A 49 -0.66 7.78 9.85
N PHE A 50 -1.03 6.94 8.89
CA PHE A 50 -0.05 6.19 8.09
C PHE A 50 0.97 7.13 7.42
N VAL A 51 2.22 6.72 7.36
CA VAL A 51 3.30 7.43 6.67
C VAL A 51 3.93 6.45 5.70
N PHE A 52 3.79 6.76 4.41
CA PHE A 52 4.39 5.98 3.34
C PHE A 52 5.79 6.53 3.05
N ASN A 53 6.82 5.71 3.27
CA ASN A 53 8.18 6.08 2.90
C ASN A 53 8.55 5.48 1.53
N GLN A 54 8.52 6.32 0.49
CA GLN A 54 8.83 5.90 -0.89
C GLN A 54 10.29 5.50 -1.08
N THR A 55 11.22 6.02 -0.26
CA THR A 55 12.66 5.74 -0.42
C THR A 55 13.02 4.28 -0.12
N LEU A 56 12.13 3.55 0.56
CA LEU A 56 12.27 2.12 0.83
C LEU A 56 12.03 1.23 -0.39
N PHE A 57 11.54 1.79 -1.50
CA PHE A 57 11.26 1.06 -2.74
C PHE A 57 11.99 1.69 -3.94
N PRO A 58 13.34 1.68 -3.96
CA PRO A 58 14.13 2.38 -4.97
C PRO A 58 13.89 1.88 -6.41
N PHE A 59 13.39 0.65 -6.55
CA PHE A 59 13.11 0.00 -7.84
C PHE A 59 11.65 0.18 -8.30
N CYS A 60 10.90 1.05 -7.65
CA CYS A 60 9.50 1.29 -7.98
C CYS A 60 9.29 2.75 -8.39
N LEU A 61 8.41 2.96 -9.38
CA LEU A 61 7.77 4.27 -9.53
C LEU A 61 6.53 4.30 -8.65
N ILE A 62 6.47 5.28 -7.75
CA ILE A 62 5.38 5.42 -6.80
C ILE A 62 4.69 6.75 -7.02
N GLN A 63 3.37 6.72 -7.15
CA GLN A 63 2.53 7.89 -7.29
C GLN A 63 1.42 7.86 -6.26
N ASP A 64 1.23 8.96 -5.52
CA ASP A 64 0.03 9.17 -4.72
C ASP A 64 -1.15 9.47 -5.66
N VAL A 65 -2.16 8.61 -5.61
CA VAL A 65 -3.38 8.71 -6.42
C VAL A 65 -4.62 8.88 -5.55
N SER A 66 -4.47 9.22 -4.27
CA SER A 66 -5.56 9.31 -3.29
C SER A 66 -6.69 10.23 -3.77
N HIS A 67 -6.36 11.38 -4.37
CA HIS A 67 -7.34 12.33 -4.91
C HIS A 67 -8.24 11.74 -6.01
N LYS A 68 -7.80 10.68 -6.72
CA LYS A 68 -8.60 10.01 -7.76
C LYS A 68 -9.48 8.91 -7.21
N THR A 69 -9.24 8.47 -5.98
CA THR A 69 -9.91 7.30 -5.39
C THR A 69 -10.94 7.67 -4.32
N ILE A 70 -11.02 8.96 -3.94
CA ILE A 70 -12.02 9.46 -3.00
C ILE A 70 -13.29 9.82 -3.79
N PRO A 71 -14.44 9.17 -3.52
CA PRO A 71 -15.70 9.51 -4.20
C PRO A 71 -16.12 10.94 -3.87
N ILE A 72 -16.84 11.59 -4.80
CA ILE A 72 -17.21 13.00 -4.68
C ILE A 72 -18.05 13.31 -3.44
N ASP A 73 -18.77 12.31 -2.91
CA ASP A 73 -19.62 12.42 -1.74
C ASP A 73 -18.84 12.44 -0.41
N PHE A 74 -17.53 12.13 -0.44
CA PHE A 74 -16.68 12.12 0.74
C PHE A 74 -15.93 13.45 0.89
N HIS A 75 -16.39 14.28 1.82
CA HIS A 75 -15.80 15.59 2.12
C HIS A 75 -14.43 15.50 2.84
N ASP A 76 -14.14 14.39 3.55
CA ASP A 76 -12.88 14.18 4.28
C ASP A 76 -11.84 13.49 3.40
N SER A 77 -10.93 14.28 2.81
CA SER A 77 -9.86 13.77 1.94
C SER A 77 -8.82 12.90 2.66
N LYS A 78 -8.84 12.82 4.00
CA LYS A 78 -7.92 12.00 4.80
C LYS A 78 -8.49 10.62 5.15
N ILE A 79 -9.73 10.33 4.74
CA ILE A 79 -10.41 9.07 5.08
C ILE A 79 -9.75 7.85 4.43
N HIS A 80 -9.08 8.05 3.30
CA HIS A 80 -8.50 7.02 2.48
C HIS A 80 -7.28 7.55 1.74
N ARG A 81 -6.22 6.74 1.67
CA ARG A 81 -5.05 7.03 0.83
C ARG A 81 -4.73 5.86 -0.05
N CYS A 82 -4.28 6.17 -1.27
CA CYS A 82 -3.95 5.18 -2.28
C CYS A 82 -2.66 5.57 -3.03
N TRP A 83 -1.78 4.60 -3.19
CA TRP A 83 -0.55 4.71 -3.99
C TRP A 83 -0.60 3.71 -5.14
N LYS A 84 -0.27 4.21 -6.33
CA LYS A 84 0.06 3.38 -7.49
C LYS A 84 1.55 3.11 -7.48
N ILE A 85 1.92 1.84 -7.33
CA ILE A 85 3.30 1.36 -7.25
C ILE A 85 3.57 0.51 -8.48
N ILE A 86 4.51 0.92 -9.33
CA ILE A 86 4.88 0.24 -10.57
C ILE A 86 6.25 -0.39 -10.36
N LYS A 87 6.34 -1.72 -10.49
CA LYS A 87 7.60 -2.45 -10.46
C LYS A 87 8.39 -2.14 -11.72
N LYS A 88 9.49 -1.41 -11.61
CA LYS A 88 10.44 -1.33 -12.73
C LYS A 88 11.15 -2.65 -12.85
N ALA A 89 11.21 -3.18 -14.05
CA ALA A 89 12.16 -4.23 -14.31
C ALA A 89 13.52 -3.60 -14.55
N ASP A 90 14.51 -4.31 -14.03
CA ASP A 90 15.92 -4.19 -14.36
C ASP A 90 16.65 -3.07 -13.58
N PHE A 91 17.39 -3.52 -12.57
CA PHE A 91 18.81 -3.22 -12.41
C PHE A 91 19.56 -4.55 -12.49
#